data_AF-A0A5B9VW34-F1
#
_entry.id   AF-A0A5B9VW34-F1
#
_cell.length_a   1.000
_cell.length_b   1.000
_cell.length_c   1.000
_cell.angle_alpha   90.00
_cell.angle_beta   90.00
_cell.angle_gamma   90.00
#
_symmetry.space_group_name_H-M   'P 1'
#
loop_
_entity.id
_entity.type
_entity.pdbx_description
1 polymer ?
#
loop_
_entity_poly.entity_id
_entity_poly.type
_entity_poly.pdbx_seq_one_letter_code
_entity_poly.pdbx_strand_id
1 'polypeptide(L)'
;MLDLFTGGREFTADDAARLRRVERKLDLIMEKLAIDYDEGDFPEPARSLAASGEKIAAIKAYRAATGAGLAEAKRAVEEFMGRRPNG
;
A
#
# COMPACT_ATOMS: atom_id res chain seq x y z
N MET A 1 -3.08 -29.67 -25.34
CA MET A 1 -2.32 -29.17 -24.18
C MET A 1 -2.45 -27.66 -24.19
N LEU A 2 -2.96 -27.08 -23.10
CA LEU A 2 -3.47 -25.71 -23.00
C LEU A 2 -2.42 -24.63 -23.30
N ASP A 3 -2.87 -23.52 -23.88
CA ASP A 3 -2.49 -22.15 -23.47
C ASP A 3 -3.73 -21.25 -23.59
N LEU A 4 -4.52 -21.23 -22.51
CA LEU A 4 -5.69 -20.37 -22.32
C LEU A 4 -5.17 -19.18 -21.49
N PHE A 5 -4.96 -17.98 -22.07
CA PHE A 5 -4.88 -16.64 -21.43
C PHE A 5 -4.09 -15.64 -22.32
N THR A 6 -4.59 -15.31 -23.51
CA THR A 6 -4.11 -14.17 -24.32
C THR A 6 -5.28 -13.23 -24.60
N GLY A 7 -5.71 -12.52 -23.55
CA GLY A 7 -6.78 -11.52 -23.60
C GLY A 7 -6.39 -10.18 -22.99
N GLY A 8 -5.11 -9.80 -23.06
CA GLY A 8 -4.64 -8.49 -22.61
C GLY A 8 -5.02 -7.43 -23.63
N ARG A 9 -5.95 -6.53 -23.30
CA ARG A 9 -6.12 -5.28 -24.06
C ARG A 9 -4.79 -4.52 -24.01
N GLU A 10 -4.19 -4.21 -25.16
CA GLU A 10 -3.03 -3.33 -25.25
C GLU A 10 -3.42 -1.97 -24.65
N PHE A 11 -2.76 -1.57 -23.57
CA PHE A 11 -2.96 -0.25 -22.97
C PHE A 11 -2.45 0.80 -23.95
N THR A 12 -3.34 1.64 -24.46
CA THR A 12 -3.00 2.64 -25.48
C THR A 12 -2.44 3.92 -24.85
N ALA A 13 -1.82 4.78 -25.68
CA ALA A 13 -1.42 6.12 -25.26
C ALA A 13 -2.61 6.97 -24.76
N ASP A 14 -3.79 6.73 -25.34
CA ASP A 14 -5.03 7.39 -24.94
C ASP A 14 -5.53 6.91 -23.57
N ASP A 15 -5.39 5.61 -23.28
CA ASP A 15 -5.69 5.05 -21.95
C ASP A 15 -4.79 5.68 -20.89
N ALA A 16 -3.49 5.81 -21.17
CA ALA A 16 -2.56 6.48 -20.27
C ALA A 16 -2.89 7.98 -20.09
N ALA A 17 -3.29 8.68 -21.15
CA ALA A 17 -3.70 10.08 -21.06
C ALA A 17 -5.01 10.27 -20.28
N ARG A 18 -5.93 9.32 -20.39
CA ARG A 18 -7.16 9.29 -19.59
C ARG A 18 -6.84 9.00 -18.12
N LEU A 19 -5.97 8.03 -17.83
CA LEU A 19 -5.56 7.69 -16.47
C LEU A 19 -4.90 8.87 -15.75
N ARG A 20 -3.92 9.52 -16.40
CA ARG A 20 -3.27 10.73 -15.86
C ARG A 20 -4.25 11.86 -15.54
N ARG A 21 -5.32 12.01 -16.33
CA ARG A 21 -6.38 13.00 -16.05
C ARG A 21 -7.19 12.63 -14.81
N VAL A 22 -7.38 11.34 -14.55
CA VAL A 22 -8.08 10.85 -13.36
C VAL A 22 -7.21 11.03 -12.12
N GLU A 23 -5.95 10.59 -12.16
CA GLU A 23 -4.98 10.74 -11.05
C GLU A 23 -4.90 12.21 -10.60
N ARG A 24 -4.69 13.15 -11.54
CA ARG A 24 -4.68 14.58 -11.21
C ARG A 24 -5.95 15.08 -10.53
N LYS A 25 -7.12 14.58 -10.92
CA LYS A 25 -8.39 14.98 -10.29
C LYS A 25 -8.48 14.41 -8.86
N LEU A 26 -8.02 13.18 -8.66
CA LEU A 26 -7.99 12.56 -7.35
C LEU A 26 -7.05 13.31 -6.42
N ASP A 27 -5.85 13.66 -6.87
CA ASP A 27 -4.88 14.43 -6.08
C ASP A 27 -5.49 15.74 -5.57
N LEU A 28 -6.16 16.49 -6.46
CA LEU A 28 -6.84 17.74 -6.10
C LEU A 28 -7.97 17.54 -5.08
N ILE A 29 -8.71 16.44 -5.19
CA ILE A 29 -9.80 16.12 -4.25
C ILE A 29 -9.22 15.71 -2.89
N MET A 30 -8.19 14.86 -2.87
CA MET A 30 -7.52 14.42 -1.65
C MET A 30 -6.90 15.60 -0.91
N GLU A 31 -6.23 16.50 -1.62
CA GLU A 31 -5.69 17.74 -1.06
C GLU A 31 -6.80 18.62 -0.47
N LYS A 32 -7.88 18.86 -1.24
CA LYS A 32 -8.97 19.75 -0.80
C LYS A 32 -9.69 19.23 0.44
N LEU A 33 -9.79 17.91 0.57
CA LEU A 33 -10.46 17.24 1.69
C LEU A 33 -9.50 16.92 2.84
N ALA A 34 -8.21 17.27 2.73
CA ALA A 34 -7.16 16.88 3.67
C ALA A 34 -7.18 15.37 3.97
N ILE A 35 -7.37 14.56 2.93
CA ILE A 35 -7.34 13.10 3.02
C ILE A 35 -5.89 12.67 2.85
N ASP A 36 -5.30 12.22 3.95
CA ASP A 36 -4.05 11.47 3.92
C ASP A 36 -4.34 10.05 3.39
N TYR A 37 -4.26 9.89 2.07
CA TYR A 37 -4.33 8.57 1.45
C TYR A 37 -2.98 7.85 1.66
N ASP A 38 -2.90 7.03 2.71
CA ASP A 38 -1.84 6.05 2.86
C ASP A 38 -2.18 4.87 1.93
N GLU A 39 -1.41 4.74 0.85
CA GLU A 39 -1.43 3.57 -0.04
C GLU A 39 -1.21 2.26 0.75
N GLY A 40 -0.70 2.38 1.97
CA GLY A 40 -0.50 1.34 2.95
C GLY A 40 -1.80 0.82 3.55
N ASP A 41 -2.17 -0.35 3.07
CA ASP A 41 -2.95 -1.41 3.73
C ASP A 41 -2.25 -1.91 5.03
N PHE A 42 -1.56 -1.01 5.76
CA PHE A 42 -0.85 -1.29 6.99
C PHE A 42 -1.88 -1.33 8.12
N PRO A 43 -2.23 -2.52 8.63
CA PRO A 43 -3.40 -2.69 9.48
C PRO A 43 -3.23 -1.90 10.78
N GLU A 44 -4.28 -1.21 11.23
CA GLU A 44 -4.24 -0.40 12.46
C GLU A 44 -3.63 -1.10 13.70
N PRO A 45 -3.88 -2.41 13.96
CA PRO A 45 -3.22 -3.12 15.04
C PRO A 45 -1.70 -3.20 14.87
N ALA A 46 -1.22 -3.43 13.65
CA ALA A 46 0.20 -3.42 13.33
C ALA A 46 0.77 -2.00 13.40
N ARG A 47 -0.01 -0.99 12.97
CA ARG A 47 0.34 0.44 12.99
C ARG A 47 0.69 0.91 14.39
N SER A 48 -0.20 0.60 15.34
CA SER A 48 -0.06 0.99 16.75
C SER A 48 1.16 0.31 17.40
N LEU A 49 1.34 -1.00 17.20
CA LEU A 49 2.47 -1.75 17.74
C LEU A 49 3.81 -1.29 17.15
N ALA A 50 3.85 -1.01 15.85
CA ALA A 50 5.04 -0.49 15.20
C ALA A 50 5.36 0.94 15.67
N ALA A 51 4.35 1.77 15.93
CA ALA A 51 4.51 3.10 16.50
C ALA A 51 5.11 3.07 17.92
N SER A 52 4.74 2.06 18.73
CA SER A 52 5.30 1.84 20.07
C SER A 52 6.69 1.20 20.08
N GLY A 53 7.31 0.95 18.92
CA GLY A 53 8.61 0.27 18.82
C GLY A 53 8.54 -1.26 19.00
N GLU A 54 7.34 -1.84 19.13
CA GLU A 54 7.12 -3.27 19.35
C GLU A 54 7.16 -4.06 18.03
N LYS A 55 8.32 -4.04 17.36
CA LYS A 55 8.52 -4.58 16.00
C LYS A 55 8.02 -6.01 15.81
N ILE A 56 8.31 -6.93 16.73
CA ILE A 56 7.88 -8.34 16.60
C ILE A 56 6.36 -8.46 16.72
N ALA A 57 5.73 -7.73 17.63
CA ALA A 57 4.29 -7.73 17.81
C ALA A 57 3.59 -7.14 16.58
N ALA A 58 4.14 -6.05 16.01
CA ALA A 58 3.65 -5.46 14.78
C ALA A 58 3.72 -6.43 13.59
N ILE A 59 4.83 -7.18 13.43
CA ILE A 59 4.95 -8.21 12.39
C ILE A 59 3.88 -9.29 12.56
N LYS A 60 3.61 -9.75 13.79
CA LYS A 60 2.54 -10.72 14.04
C LYS A 60 1.17 -10.18 13.68
N ALA A 61 0.86 -8.95 14.11
CA ALA A 61 -0.41 -8.29 13.82
C ALA A 61 -0.61 -8.07 12.31
N TYR A 62 0.44 -7.66 11.59
CA TYR A 62 0.42 -7.47 10.15
C TYR A 62 0.09 -8.78 9.43
N ARG A 63 0.75 -9.89 9.81
CA ARG A 63 0.48 -11.21 9.25
C ARG A 63 -0.93 -11.70 9.52
N ALA A 64 -1.44 -11.45 10.73
CA ALA A 64 -2.79 -11.87 11.10
C ALA A 64 -3.87 -11.14 10.29
N ALA A 65 -3.66 -9.87 10.00
CA ALA A 65 -4.63 -9.04 9.27
C ALA A 65 -4.54 -9.20 7.74
N THR A 66 -3.35 -9.45 7.18
CA THR A 66 -3.14 -9.50 5.71
C THR A 66 -2.95 -10.91 5.15
N GLY A 67 -2.65 -11.90 6.00
CA GLY A 67 -2.22 -13.24 5.56
C GLY A 67 -0.80 -13.29 5.01
N ALA A 68 -0.03 -12.19 5.09
CA ALA A 68 1.31 -12.10 4.53
C ALA A 68 2.30 -13.13 5.10
N GLY A 69 3.27 -13.50 4.27
CA GLY A 69 4.43 -14.28 4.68
C GLY A 69 5.31 -13.51 5.67
N LEU A 70 6.17 -14.23 6.42
CA LEU A 70 7.03 -13.60 7.43
C LEU A 70 7.98 -12.53 6.83
N ALA A 71 8.58 -12.83 5.68
CA ALA A 71 9.51 -11.91 5.01
C ALA A 71 8.82 -10.63 4.51
N GLU A 72 7.60 -10.77 3.99
CA GLU A 72 6.78 -9.65 3.52
C GLU A 72 6.32 -8.78 4.68
N ALA A 73 5.77 -9.38 5.73
CA ALA A 73 5.34 -8.65 6.91
C ALA A 73 6.50 -7.92 7.60
N LYS A 74 7.68 -8.54 7.67
CA LYS A 74 8.89 -7.89 8.19
C LYS A 74 9.24 -6.65 7.37
N ARG A 75 9.25 -6.77 6.03
CA ARG A 75 9.58 -5.66 5.13
C ARG A 75 8.60 -4.50 5.29
N ALA A 76 7.31 -4.78 5.30
CA ALA A 76 6.27 -3.77 5.48
C ALA A 76 6.41 -3.03 6.82
N VAL A 77 6.65 -3.77 7.92
CA VAL A 77 6.83 -3.17 9.25
C VAL A 77 8.13 -2.35 9.31
N GLU A 78 9.22 -2.83 8.73
CA GLU A 78 10.50 -2.09 8.68
C GLU A 78 10.39 -0.81 7.88
N GLU A 79 9.72 -0.84 6.74
CA GLU A 79 9.46 0.34 5.92
C GLU A 79 8.57 1.33 6.66
N PHE A 80 7.49 0.86 7.30
CA PHE A 80 6.61 1.69 8.10
C PHE A 80 7.34 2.37 9.28
N MET A 81 8.21 1.64 9.98
CA MET A 81 9.03 2.20 11.07
C MET A 81 10.12 3.15 10.54
N GLY A 82 10.67 2.90 9.35
CA GLY A 82 11.70 3.72 8.73
C GLY A 82 11.20 5.02 8.09
N ARG A 83 9.93 5.08 7.67
CA ARG A 83 9.29 6.32 7.18
C ARG A 83 9.05 7.36 8.29
N ARG A 84 9.10 6.97 9.57
CA ARG A 84 9.02 7.94 10.67
C ARG A 84 10.32 8.76 10.75
N PRO A 85 10.28 10.09 10.62
CA PRO A 85 11.38 10.89 11.13
C PRO A 85 11.45 10.64 12.64
N ASN A 86 12.62 10.28 13.16
CA ASN A 86 12.84 10.19 14.59
C ASN A 86 12.51 11.56 15.22
N GLY A 87 11.43 11.64 16.00
CA GLY A 87 10.98 12.87 16.67
C GLY A 87 9.51 12.83 17.01
#